data_AF-A0A954UC73-F1
#
_entry.id   AF-A0A954UC73-F1
#
_cell.length_a   1.000
_cell.length_b   1.000
_cell.length_c   1.000
_cell.angle_alpha   90.00
_cell.angle_beta   90.00
_cell.angle_gamma   90.00
#
_symmetry.space_group_name_H-M   'P 1'
#
loop_
_entity.id
_entity.type
_entity.pdbx_description
1 polymer ?
#
loop_
_entity_poly.entity_id
_entity_poly.type
_entity_poly.pdbx_seq_one_letter_code
_entity_poly.pdbx_strand_id
1 'polypeptide(L)'
;SFVGRGDFNLDFLLYPLMGIDLSSVSKATLETLRLPPRVLTPFLVLILASLVTPRNSSTTLDRYYVKMKTVVDPDPVKDREQLEISYADPRRFEGQRMFPGTDWEMLRPRAKDIIGVMLSIGVCGLIIGLVVFLAGIGA
;
A
#
# COMPACT_ATOMS: atom_id res chain seq x y z
N SER A 1 -40.34 11.81 -1.30
CA SER A 1 -40.38 10.46 -0.69
C SER A 1 -39.13 9.74 -1.14
N PHE A 2 -38.10 9.64 -0.29
CA PHE A 2 -36.89 8.88 -0.61
C PHE A 2 -37.21 7.41 -0.36
N VAL A 3 -37.69 6.72 -1.40
CA VAL A 3 -37.95 5.28 -1.34
C VAL A 3 -36.62 4.57 -1.58
N GLY A 4 -35.93 4.18 -0.49
CA GLY A 4 -34.75 3.33 -0.57
C GLY A 4 -35.16 1.90 -0.90
N ARG A 5 -35.04 1.50 -2.16
CA ARG A 5 -35.09 0.09 -2.57
C ARG A 5 -33.66 -0.41 -2.78
N GLY A 6 -33.11 -1.02 -1.73
CA GLY A 6 -31.78 -1.64 -1.75
C GLY A 6 -31.07 -1.43 -0.42
N ASP A 7 -30.46 -2.49 0.12
CA ASP A 7 -29.58 -2.39 1.29
C ASP A 7 -28.47 -1.39 0.98
N PHE A 8 -28.35 -0.34 1.80
CA PHE A 8 -27.25 0.60 1.71
C PHE A 8 -25.96 -0.13 2.10
N ASN A 9 -25.25 -0.62 1.09
CA ASN A 9 -24.05 -1.41 1.28
C ASN A 9 -22.82 -0.52 1.10
N LEU A 10 -22.17 -0.20 2.22
CA LEU A 10 -20.94 0.62 2.27
C LEU A 10 -19.83 0.05 1.38
N ASP A 11 -19.82 -1.26 1.14
CA ASP A 11 -18.83 -1.93 0.28
C ASP A 11 -18.93 -1.48 -1.19
N PHE A 12 -20.03 -0.87 -1.61
CA PHE A 12 -20.18 -0.36 -2.98
C PHE A 12 -20.19 1.15 -3.07
N LEU A 13 -20.22 1.89 -1.95
CA LEU A 13 -20.43 3.34 -1.94
C LEU A 13 -19.35 4.13 -2.71
N LEU A 14 -18.12 3.62 -2.74
CA LEU A 14 -17.02 4.26 -3.47
C LEU A 14 -17.23 4.21 -5.00
N TYR A 15 -17.90 3.20 -5.55
CA TYR A 15 -18.04 3.05 -7.00
C TYR A 15 -19.00 4.08 -7.63
N PRO A 16 -20.21 4.32 -7.12
CA PRO A 16 -21.06 5.41 -7.58
C PRO A 16 -20.44 6.79 -7.35
N LEU A 17 -19.69 6.98 -6.26
CA LEU A 17 -18.97 8.25 -6.02
C LEU A 17 -17.92 8.52 -7.09
N MET A 18 -17.32 7.46 -7.65
CA MET A 18 -16.39 7.53 -8.78
C MET A 18 -17.08 7.50 -10.15
N GLY A 19 -18.42 7.46 -10.21
CA GLY A 19 -19.19 7.42 -11.45
C GLY A 19 -19.22 6.05 -12.15
N ILE A 20 -18.89 4.97 -11.44
CA ILE A 20 -18.89 3.61 -11.99
C ILE A 20 -20.27 2.98 -11.78
N ASP A 21 -20.94 2.60 -12.88
CA ASP A 21 -22.21 1.86 -12.84
C ASP A 21 -21.95 0.36 -12.70
N LEU A 22 -22.60 -0.25 -11.70
CA LEU A 22 -22.49 -1.67 -11.37
C LEU A 22 -23.78 -2.45 -11.70
N SER A 23 -24.73 -1.83 -12.40
CA SER A 23 -26.03 -2.42 -12.72
C SER A 23 -25.95 -3.65 -13.64
N SER A 24 -24.90 -3.76 -14.47
CA SER A 24 -24.76 -4.80 -15.50
C SER A 24 -23.69 -5.85 -15.22
N VAL A 25 -23.06 -5.86 -14.04
CA VAL A 25 -21.97 -6.81 -13.72
C VAL A 25 -22.49 -8.11 -13.10
N SER A 26 -21.79 -9.22 -13.37
CA SER A 26 -22.16 -10.54 -12.85
C SER A 26 -22.09 -10.60 -11.32
N LYS A 27 -22.83 -11.52 -10.69
CA LYS A 27 -22.79 -11.72 -9.23
C LYS A 27 -21.38 -12.02 -8.72
N ALA A 28 -20.61 -12.84 -9.44
CA ALA A 28 -19.23 -13.17 -9.06
C ALA A 28 -18.31 -11.93 -9.11
N THR A 29 -18.48 -11.09 -10.14
CA THR A 29 -17.75 -9.82 -10.27
C THR A 29 -18.11 -8.87 -9.13
N LEU A 30 -19.40 -8.75 -8.77
CA LEU A 30 -19.85 -7.92 -7.66
C LEU A 30 -19.21 -8.33 -6.33
N GLU A 31 -19.13 -9.62 -6.02
CA GLU A 31 -18.47 -10.09 -4.78
C GLU A 31 -16.98 -9.75 -4.75
N THR A 32 -16.30 -9.87 -5.88
CA THR A 32 -14.88 -9.48 -5.98
C THR A 32 -14.72 -7.98 -5.78
N LEU A 33 -15.66 -7.21 -6.34
CA LEU A 33 -15.64 -5.76 -6.32
C LEU A 33 -16.00 -5.17 -4.94
N ARG A 34 -16.56 -5.96 -4.02
CA ARG A 34 -16.73 -5.53 -2.61
C ARG A 34 -15.42 -5.42 -1.86
N LEU A 35 -14.40 -6.17 -2.26
CA LEU A 35 -13.17 -6.29 -1.49
C LEU A 35 -12.36 -4.98 -1.46
N PRO A 36 -12.14 -4.26 -2.58
CA PRO A 36 -11.34 -3.04 -2.54
C PRO A 36 -11.92 -1.96 -1.63
N PRO A 37 -13.22 -1.58 -1.68
CA PRO A 37 -13.72 -0.57 -0.75
C PRO A 37 -13.68 -1.03 0.70
N ARG A 38 -13.96 -2.30 0.98
CA ARG A 38 -13.86 -2.84 2.34
C ARG A 38 -12.45 -2.71 2.91
N VAL A 39 -11.43 -2.92 2.09
CA VAL A 39 -10.02 -2.77 2.50
C VAL A 39 -9.62 -1.30 2.56
N LEU A 40 -10.02 -0.49 1.57
CA LEU A 40 -9.53 0.89 1.41
C LEU A 40 -10.27 1.92 2.27
N THR A 41 -11.57 1.73 2.52
CA THR A 41 -12.40 2.68 3.29
C THR A 41 -11.81 3.04 4.66
N PRO A 42 -11.36 2.11 5.53
CA PRO A 42 -10.77 2.49 6.81
C PRO A 42 -9.52 3.36 6.62
N PHE A 43 -8.67 3.07 5.64
CA PHE A 43 -7.49 3.90 5.37
C PHE A 43 -7.86 5.28 4.84
N LEU A 44 -8.86 5.38 3.96
CA LEU A 44 -9.36 6.67 3.46
C LEU A 44 -9.90 7.53 4.62
N VAL A 45 -10.69 6.95 5.51
CA VAL A 45 -11.18 7.66 6.71
C VAL A 45 -10.02 8.13 7.57
N LEU A 46 -9.01 7.30 7.80
CA LEU A 46 -7.83 7.67 8.58
C LEU A 46 -7.00 8.77 7.90
N ILE A 47 -6.84 8.75 6.58
CA ILE A 47 -6.14 9.80 5.82
C ILE A 47 -6.91 11.12 5.93
N LEU A 48 -8.23 11.10 5.73
CA LEU A 48 -9.05 12.31 5.86
C LEU A 48 -9.02 12.86 7.29
N ALA A 49 -9.08 11.99 8.30
CA ALA A 49 -8.95 12.37 9.70
C ALA A 49 -7.56 12.92 10.03
N SER A 50 -6.49 12.38 9.44
CA SER A 50 -5.13 12.86 9.69
C SER A 50 -4.88 14.25 9.10
N LEU A 51 -5.56 14.62 8.00
CA LEU A 51 -5.48 15.97 7.42
C LEU A 51 -6.05 17.07 8.33
N VAL A 52 -6.98 16.73 9.22
CA VAL A 52 -7.60 17.68 10.17
C VAL A 52 -6.99 17.60 11.57
N THR A 53 -6.21 16.56 11.88
CA THR A 53 -5.59 16.34 13.19
C THR A 53 -4.25 17.08 13.29
N PRO A 54 -3.87 17.65 14.45
CA PRO A 54 -2.57 18.29 14.63
C PRO A 54 -1.40 17.34 14.32
N ARG A 55 -0.36 17.88 13.69
CA ARG A 55 0.86 17.15 13.35
C ARG A 55 1.71 16.94 14.61
N ASN A 56 2.40 15.80 14.66
CA ASN A 56 3.38 15.52 15.72
C ASN A 56 4.66 16.36 15.53
N SER A 57 5.52 16.45 16.55
CA SER A 57 6.78 17.20 16.47
C SER A 57 7.71 16.65 15.38
N SER A 58 8.20 17.55 14.52
CA SER A 58 9.11 17.20 13.42
C SER A 58 10.37 16.49 13.92
N THR A 59 10.95 16.96 15.03
CA THR A 59 12.16 16.36 15.63
C THR A 59 11.98 14.91 16.05
N THR A 60 10.81 14.56 16.60
CA THR A 60 10.51 13.18 17.02
C THR A 60 10.24 12.28 15.81
N LEU A 61 9.52 12.80 14.81
CA LEU A 61 9.26 12.09 13.56
C LEU A 61 10.55 11.83 12.77
N ASP A 62 11.40 12.85 12.64
CA ASP A 62 12.69 12.76 11.97
C ASP A 62 13.54 11.65 12.61
N ARG A 63 13.69 11.68 13.94
CA ARG A 63 14.43 10.63 14.67
C ARG A 63 13.84 9.24 14.45
N TYR A 64 12.51 9.12 14.46
CA TYR A 64 11.81 7.85 14.25
C TYR A 64 12.05 7.31 12.83
N TYR A 65 11.82 8.11 11.79
CA TYR A 65 11.95 7.68 10.40
C TYR A 65 13.39 7.40 10.01
N VAL A 66 14.32 8.20 10.51
CA VAL A 66 15.76 7.95 10.34
C VAL A 66 16.14 6.59 10.91
N LYS A 67 15.75 6.31 12.16
CA LYS A 67 16.03 5.02 12.80
C LYS A 67 15.45 3.85 12.01
N MET A 68 14.25 3.99 11.47
CA MET A 68 13.63 2.95 10.64
C MET A 68 14.35 2.71 9.31
N LYS A 69 15.01 3.74 8.76
CA LYS A 69 15.70 3.70 7.47
C LYS A 69 17.16 3.28 7.60
N THR A 70 17.79 3.50 8.75
CA THR A 70 19.15 3.03 9.02
C THR A 70 19.16 1.50 9.08
N VAL A 71 19.97 0.88 8.23
CA VAL A 71 20.14 -0.58 8.21
C VAL A 71 20.88 -1.00 9.47
N VAL A 72 20.35 -2.02 10.15
CA VAL A 72 20.97 -2.59 11.35
C VAL A 72 22.26 -3.30 10.97
N ASP A 73 23.36 -2.92 11.62
CA ASP A 73 24.65 -3.62 11.49
C ASP A 73 24.76 -4.74 12.54
N PRO A 74 25.26 -5.94 12.19
CA PRO A 74 25.53 -7.00 13.17
C PRO A 74 26.53 -6.59 14.26
N ASP A 75 27.44 -5.66 13.97
CA ASP A 75 28.38 -5.10 14.93
C ASP A 75 27.72 -3.93 15.71
N PRO A 76 27.50 -4.09 17.04
CA PRO A 76 26.77 -3.10 17.83
C PRO A 76 27.49 -1.75 17.95
N VAL A 77 28.81 -1.69 17.75
CA VAL A 77 29.56 -0.44 17.77
C VAL A 77 29.29 0.34 16.48
N LYS A 78 29.42 -0.35 15.33
CA LYS A 78 29.16 0.25 14.02
C LYS A 78 27.70 0.64 13.82
N ASP A 79 26.77 -0.16 14.34
CA ASP A 79 25.34 0.15 14.31
C ASP A 79 25.04 1.48 15.03
N ARG A 80 25.61 1.67 16.22
CA ARG A 80 25.49 2.91 16.99
C ARG A 80 26.08 4.09 16.24
N GLU A 81 27.28 3.95 15.68
CA GLU A 81 27.91 5.00 14.88
C GLU A 81 27.05 5.39 13.68
N GLN A 82 26.50 4.42 12.94
CA GLN A 82 25.60 4.69 11.81
C GLN A 82 24.33 5.39 12.24
N LEU A 83 23.76 5.03 13.40
CA LEU A 83 22.59 5.70 13.94
C LEU A 83 22.89 7.15 14.33
N GLU A 84 24.01 7.42 15.02
CA GLU A 84 24.39 8.79 15.39
C GLU A 84 24.64 9.67 14.17
N ILE A 85 25.31 9.14 13.13
CA ILE A 85 25.46 9.84 11.85
C ILE A 85 24.10 10.15 11.23
N SER A 86 23.17 9.20 11.30
CA SER A 86 21.84 9.36 10.71
C SER A 86 20.97 10.35 11.51
N TYR A 87 21.12 10.40 12.85
CA TYR A 87 20.46 11.40 13.69
C TYR A 87 21.02 12.81 13.49
N ALA A 88 22.32 12.94 13.20
CA ALA A 88 22.95 14.23 12.90
C ALA A 88 22.49 14.83 11.56
N ASP A 89 22.16 13.98 10.57
CA ASP A 89 21.56 14.41 9.30
C ASP A 89 20.28 13.60 8.98
N PRO A 90 19.13 14.03 9.51
CA PRO A 90 17.87 13.32 9.27
C PRO A 90 17.42 13.28 7.80
N ARG A 91 17.95 14.17 6.96
CA ARG A 91 17.62 14.26 5.53
C ARG A 91 18.52 13.40 4.65
N ARG A 92 19.47 12.66 5.23
CA ARG A 92 20.37 11.74 4.50
C ARG A 92 19.63 10.76 3.57
N PHE A 93 18.40 10.38 3.91
CA PHE A 93 17.58 9.45 3.12
C PHE A 93 16.53 10.13 2.21
N GLU A 94 16.49 11.46 2.15
CA GLU A 94 15.50 12.21 1.38
C GLU A 94 15.50 11.85 -0.11
N GLY A 95 16.70 11.72 -0.70
CA GLY A 95 16.87 11.35 -2.10
C GLY A 95 16.40 9.93 -2.45
N GLN A 96 16.21 9.07 -1.44
CA GLN A 96 15.71 7.71 -1.62
C GLN A 96 14.18 7.61 -1.53
N ARG A 97 13.49 8.70 -1.16
CA ARG A 97 12.03 8.75 -1.10
C ARG A 97 11.41 8.72 -2.49
N MET A 98 10.23 8.12 -2.58
CA MET A 98 9.44 8.11 -3.81
C MET A 98 8.94 9.52 -4.15
N PHE A 99 8.52 10.28 -3.14
CA PHE A 99 8.01 11.66 -3.27
C PHE A 99 8.78 12.63 -2.36
N PRO A 100 10.00 13.06 -2.76
CA PRO A 100 10.82 13.98 -1.97
C PRO A 100 10.09 15.30 -1.68
N GLY A 101 10.27 15.86 -0.48
CA GLY A 101 9.63 17.12 -0.08
C GLY A 101 8.15 17.00 0.30
N THR A 102 7.63 15.78 0.41
CA THR A 102 6.28 15.51 0.92
C THR A 102 6.34 14.69 2.21
N ASP A 103 5.22 14.61 2.92
CA ASP A 103 5.08 13.81 4.15
C ASP A 103 5.05 12.29 3.90
N TRP A 104 5.18 11.87 2.63
CA TRP A 104 5.23 10.47 2.25
C TRP A 104 6.62 9.89 2.48
N GLU A 105 6.74 9.08 3.53
CA GLU A 105 7.98 8.43 3.94
C GLU A 105 8.30 7.13 3.16
N MET A 106 7.58 6.88 2.06
CA MET A 106 7.76 5.71 1.21
C MET A 106 9.09 5.77 0.46
N LEU A 107 9.92 4.74 0.61
CA LEU A 107 11.17 4.60 -0.14
C LEU A 107 10.91 4.12 -1.57
N ARG A 108 11.78 4.49 -2.49
CA ARG A 108 11.77 3.95 -3.85
C ARG A 108 12.07 2.45 -3.80
N PRO A 109 11.28 1.60 -4.49
CA PRO A 109 11.58 0.19 -4.64
C PRO A 109 12.98 0.02 -5.24
N ARG A 110 13.78 -0.87 -4.66
CA ARG A 110 15.08 -1.21 -5.22
C ARG A 110 14.90 -2.17 -6.39
N ALA A 111 15.92 -2.29 -7.23
CA ALA A 111 15.92 -3.26 -8.32
C ALA A 111 15.61 -4.69 -7.84
N LYS A 112 16.15 -5.09 -6.67
CA LYS A 112 15.86 -6.37 -6.04
C LYS A 112 14.37 -6.56 -5.72
N ASP A 113 13.71 -5.51 -5.24
CA ASP A 113 12.29 -5.56 -4.87
C ASP A 113 11.44 -5.73 -6.15
N ILE A 114 11.77 -4.99 -7.22
CA ILE A 114 11.10 -5.10 -8.54
C ILE A 114 11.29 -6.50 -9.13
N ILE A 115 12.52 -7.01 -9.13
CA ILE A 115 12.83 -8.37 -9.63
C ILE A 115 12.04 -9.42 -8.84
N GLY A 116 11.97 -9.28 -7.52
CA GLY A 116 11.21 -10.18 -6.65
C GLY A 116 9.72 -10.21 -7.00
N VAL A 117 9.10 -9.04 -7.22
CA VAL A 117 7.70 -8.94 -7.65
C VAL A 117 7.49 -9.56 -9.03
N MET A 118 8.35 -9.25 -10.00
CA MET A 118 8.25 -9.80 -11.35
C MET A 118 8.40 -11.33 -11.36
N LEU A 119 9.32 -11.87 -10.56
CA LEU A 119 9.48 -13.31 -10.39
C LEU A 119 8.22 -13.94 -9.78
N SER A 120 7.66 -13.31 -8.74
CA SER A 120 6.43 -13.80 -8.10
C SER A 120 5.25 -13.84 -9.08
N ILE A 121 5.08 -12.79 -9.89
CA ILE A 121 4.05 -12.73 -10.94
C ILE A 121 4.27 -13.86 -11.96
N GLY A 122 5.53 -14.05 -12.40
CA GLY A 122 5.89 -15.11 -13.34
C GLY A 122 5.54 -16.51 -12.81
N VAL A 123 5.88 -16.79 -11.54
CA VAL A 123 5.56 -18.09 -10.91
C VAL A 123 4.05 -18.28 -10.76
N CYS A 124 3.31 -17.27 -10.28
CA CYS A 124 1.85 -17.35 -10.20
C CYS A 124 1.22 -17.60 -11.59
N GLY A 125 1.67 -16.86 -12.61
CA GLY A 125 1.21 -17.01 -13.98
C GLY A 125 1.50 -18.41 -14.54
N LEU A 126 2.70 -18.95 -14.25
CA LEU A 126 3.08 -20.31 -14.66
C LEU A 126 2.14 -21.36 -14.04
N ILE A 127 1.88 -21.27 -12.73
CA ILE A 127 0.99 -22.22 -12.03
C ILE A 127 -0.42 -22.15 -12.62
N ILE A 128 -0.98 -20.95 -12.76
CA ILE A 128 -2.32 -20.77 -13.34
C ILE A 128 -2.35 -21.31 -14.78
N GLY A 129 -1.32 -21.01 -15.58
CA GLY A 129 -1.19 -21.51 -16.94
C GLY A 129 -1.17 -23.03 -17.01
N LEU A 130 -0.41 -23.70 -16.12
CA LEU A 130 -0.37 -25.15 -16.03
C LEU A 130 -1.72 -25.76 -15.64
N VAL A 131 -2.43 -25.15 -14.68
CA VAL A 131 -3.76 -25.60 -14.25
C VAL A 131 -4.76 -25.49 -15.41
N VAL A 132 -4.77 -24.37 -16.12
CA VAL A 132 -5.66 -24.15 -17.27
C VAL A 132 -5.32 -25.10 -18.42
N PHE A 133 -4.03 -25.32 -18.69
CA PHE A 133 -3.58 -26.27 -19.71
C PHE A 133 -4.02 -27.70 -19.39
N LEU A 134 -3.82 -28.15 -18.14
CA LEU A 134 -4.25 -29.49 -17.69
C LEU A 134 -5.77 -29.66 -17.77
N ALA A 135 -6.53 -28.64 -17.36
CA ALA A 135 -7.99 -28.65 -17.47
C ALA A 135 -8.46 -28.75 -18.93
N GLY A 136 -7.74 -28.16 -19.87
CA GLY A 136 -8.03 -28.25 -21.30
C GLY A 136 -7.71 -29.60 -21.95
N ILE A 137 -6.82 -30.41 -21.37
CA ILE A 137 -6.52 -31.78 -21.85
C ILE A 137 -7.59 -32.78 -21.41
N GLY A 138 -8.28 -32.51 -20.30
CA GLY A 138 -9.34 -33.37 -19.75
C GLY A 138 -10.75 -33.10 -20.29
N ALA A 139 -10.90 -32.13 -21.19
CA ALA A 139 -12.15 -31.78 -21.87
C ALA A 139 -12.13 -32.31 -23.32
#